data_AF-A0A7V6ZQ49-F1
#
_entry.id   AF-A0A7V6ZQ49-F1
#
_cell.length_a   1.000
_cell.length_b   1.000
_cell.length_c   1.000
_cell.angle_alpha   90.00
_cell.angle_beta   90.00
_cell.angle_gamma   90.00
#
_symmetry.space_group_name_H-M   'P 1'
#
loop_
_entity.id
_entity.type
_entity.pdbx_description
1 polymer ?
#
loop_
_entity_poly.entity_id
_entity_poly.type
_entity_poly.pdbx_seq_one_letter_code
_entity_poly.pdbx_strand_id
1 'polypeptide(L)' 'MEREIPRDEKELMKRVGGYIIWYNNERSEEKLKGMTPMEYRMSCLKTA' A
#
# COMPACT_ATOMS: atom_id res chain seq x y z
N MET A 1 9.21 5.02 19.31
CA MET A 1 7.80 4.98 18.87
C MET A 1 7.25 3.66 19.38
N GLU A 2 6.42 3.69 20.43
CA GLU A 2 5.77 2.48 20.92
C GLU A 2 4.88 1.92 19.81
N ARG A 3 4.95 0.61 19.56
CA ARG A 3 4.07 -0.04 18.61
C ARG A 3 2.72 -0.19 19.30
N GLU A 4 1.75 0.65 18.93
CA GLU A 4 0.38 0.47 19.40
C GLU A 4 -0.17 -0.88 18.95
N ILE A 5 -0.41 -1.77 19.90
CA ILE A 5 -1.09 -3.04 19.67
C ILE A 5 -2.59 -2.74 19.45
N PRO A 6 -3.21 -3.25 18.38
CA PRO A 6 -4.66 -3.07 18.16
C PRO A 6 -5.46 -3.62 19.34
N ARG A 7 -6.54 -2.93 19.72
CA ARG A 7 -7.35 -3.32 20.90
C ARG A 7 -8.22 -4.54 20.64
N ASP A 8 -8.65 -4.75 19.40
CA ASP A 8 -9.48 -5.86 18.98
C ASP A 8 -9.20 -6.28 17.53
N GLU A 9 -9.82 -7.39 17.10
CA GLU A 9 -9.72 -7.92 15.75
C GLU A 9 -10.19 -6.91 14.69
N LYS A 10 -11.25 -6.15 14.95
CA LYS A 10 -11.79 -5.17 14.00
C LYS A 10 -10.79 -4.04 13.75
N GLU A 11 -10.13 -3.58 14.80
CA GLU A 11 -9.09 -2.56 14.72
C GLU A 11 -7.87 -3.09 13.96
N LEU A 12 -7.45 -4.34 14.20
CA LEU A 12 -6.38 -4.98 13.44
C LEU A 12 -6.74 -5.04 11.95
N MET A 13 -7.93 -5.55 11.62
CA MET A 13 -8.40 -5.66 10.24
C MET A 13 -8.48 -4.30 9.55
N LYS A 14 -8.95 -3.26 10.26
CA LYS A 14 -8.97 -1.89 9.74
C LYS A 14 -7.56 -1.36 9.45
N ARG A 15 -6.61 -1.59 10.35
CA ARG A 15 -5.21 -1.15 10.18
C ARG A 15 -4.54 -1.88 9.01
N VAL A 16 -4.74 -3.19 8.89
CA VAL A 16 -4.23 -4.00 7.77
C VAL A 16 -4.85 -3.53 6.44
N GLY A 17 -6.17 -3.34 6.39
CA GLY A 17 -6.85 -2.83 5.21
C GLY A 17 -6.35 -1.44 4.78
N GLY A 18 -6.17 -0.53 5.74
CA GLY A 18 -5.58 0.79 5.49
C GLY A 18 -4.16 0.71 4.93
N TYR A 19 -3.34 -0.17 5.50
CA TYR A 19 -1.97 -0.38 5.01
C TYR A 19 -1.95 -0.93 3.58
N ILE A 20 -2.86 -1.87 3.24
CA ILE A 20 -2.98 -2.40 1.88
C ILE A 20 -3.37 -1.31 0.89
N ILE A 21 -4.32 -0.43 1.25
CA ILE A 21 -4.74 0.68 0.39
C ILE A 21 -3.57 1.64 0.15
N TRP A 22 -2.94 2.11 1.23
CA TRP A 22 -1.81 3.02 1.17
C TRP A 22 -0.67 2.42 0.33
N TYR A 23 -0.28 1.17 0.60
CA TYR A 23 0.81 0.52 -0.11
C TYR A 23 0.53 0.44 -1.61
N ASN A 24 -0.69 0.10 -2.01
CA ASN A 24 -1.00 -0.12 -3.42
C ASN A 24 -1.24 1.17 -4.21
N ASN A 25 -1.81 2.20 -3.58
CA ASN A 25 -2.37 3.36 -4.29
C ASN A 25 -1.78 4.72 -3.89
N GLU A 26 -1.05 4.81 -2.77
CA GLU A 26 -0.57 6.10 -2.25
C GLU A 26 0.96 6.11 -2.09
N ARG A 27 1.56 4.94 -1.86
CA ARG A 27 3.01 4.79 -1.70
C ARG A 27 3.72 4.90 -3.06
N SER A 28 4.16 6.10 -3.42
CA SER A 28 5.14 6.30 -4.50
C SER A 28 6.53 5.81 -4.08
N GLU A 29 7.25 5.16 -5.00
CA GLU A 29 8.60 4.65 -4.74
C GLU A 29 9.56 5.01 -5.88
N GLU A 30 10.75 5.52 -5.55
CA GLU A 30 11.74 5.95 -6.56
C GLU A 30 12.13 4.83 -7.51
N LYS A 31 12.26 3.59 -7.00
CA LYS A 31 12.56 2.40 -7.81
C LYS A 31 11.46 2.07 -8.84
N LEU A 32 10.24 2.56 -8.61
CA LEU A 32 9.10 2.48 -9.52
C LEU A 32 8.96 3.75 -10.36
N LYS A 33 10.03 4.54 -10.53
CA LYS A 33 10.02 5.82 -11.24
C LYS A 33 9.03 6.84 -10.64
N GLY A 34 8.82 6.78 -9.32
CA GLY A 34 7.87 7.63 -8.60
C GLY A 34 6.41 7.18 -8.70
N MET A 35 6.12 6.08 -9.42
CA MET A 35 4.77 5.50 -9.48
C MET A 35 4.43 4.76 -8.19
N THR A 36 3.13 4.65 -7.94
CA THR A 36 2.57 3.70 -6.98
C THR A 36 2.67 2.26 -7.54
N PRO A 37 2.61 1.22 -6.68
CA PRO A 37 2.61 -0.16 -7.16
C PRO A 37 1.51 -0.48 -8.16
N MET A 38 0.31 0.10 -8.02
CA MET A 38 -0.77 -0.09 -8.98
C MET A 38 -0.48 0.58 -10.33
N GLU A 39 -0.01 1.82 -10.33
CA GLU A 39 0.35 2.53 -11.57
C GLU A 39 1.48 1.80 -12.31
N TYR A 40 2.49 1.32 -11.58
CA TYR A 40 3.57 0.54 -12.18
C TYR A 40 3.04 -0.73 -12.85
N ARG A 41 2.18 -1.52 -12.17
CA ARG A 41 1.53 -2.71 -12.76
C ARG A 41 0.76 -2.39 -14.04
N MET A 42 -0.02 -1.30 -14.02
CA MET A 42 -0.77 -0.86 -15.19
C MET A 42 0.13 -0.43 -16.35
N SER A 43 1.29 0.18 -16.06
CA SER A 43 2.27 0.54 -17.08
C SER A 43 2.87 -0.69 -17.77
N CYS A 44 3.17 -1.75 -17.02
CA CYS A 44 3.68 -3.01 -17.58
C CYS A 44 2.68 -3.67 -18.52
N LEU A 45 1.39 -3.68 -18.16
CA LEU A 45 0.33 -4.26 -18.99
C LEU A 45 0.10 -3.52 -20.31
N LYS A 46 0.40 -2.22 -20.36
CA LYS A 46 0.30 -1.42 -21.59
C LYS A 46 1.50 -1.58 -22.53
N THR A 47 2.59 -2.16 -22.03
CA THR A 47 3.84 -2.31 -22.77
C THR A 47 4.06 -3.75 -23.27
N ALA A 48 3.13 -4.66 -22.94
CA ALA A 48 3.09 -6.05 -23.41
C ALA A 48 2.13 -6.17 -24.61
#